data_AF-A0A5N7RYJ4-F1
#
_entry.id   AF-A0A5N7RYJ4-F1
#
_cell.length_a   1.000
_cell.length_b   1.000
_cell.length_c   1.000
_cell.angle_alpha   90.00
_cell.angle_beta   90.00
_cell.angle_gamma   90.00
#
_symmetry.space_group_name_H-M   'P 1'
#
loop_
_entity.id
_entity.type
_entity.pdbx_description
1 polymer ?
#
loop_
_entity_poly.entity_id
_entity_poly.type
_entity_poly.pdbx_seq_one_letter_code
_entity_poly.pdbx_strand_id
1 'polypeptide(L)'
;MTIELDKKITQAKFAQLVGITQPAVSSLLLRGVLRSNDTCGNWLLAYCGNLRDGAAGRTKTAESLDLDVQRARLAAAQAERIELDNEVKRGELAPALIMEQVLAAAGAKVAAALDALPAVLKRRLPMLTDADVDLMRRELAQARNTVSALSLEDLESDEEEEP
;
A
#
# COMPACT_ATOMS: atom_id res chain seq x y z
N MET A 1 -56.27 -18.64 17.74
CA MET A 1 -55.80 -17.54 18.61
C MET A 1 -56.05 -16.23 17.87
N THR A 2 -57.03 -15.45 18.30
CA THR A 2 -57.33 -14.15 17.68
C THR A 2 -56.33 -13.12 18.20
N ILE A 3 -55.58 -12.48 17.30
CA ILE A 3 -54.60 -11.45 17.65
C ILE A 3 -55.27 -10.10 17.49
N GLU A 4 -55.34 -9.31 18.55
CA GLU A 4 -55.86 -7.95 18.53
C GLU A 4 -54.70 -6.98 18.30
N LEU A 5 -54.62 -6.39 17.10
CA LEU A 5 -53.50 -5.53 16.69
C LEU A 5 -53.53 -4.16 17.36
N ASP A 6 -54.72 -3.67 17.71
CA ASP A 6 -54.93 -2.33 18.27
C ASP A 6 -54.69 -2.27 19.78
N LYS A 7 -54.52 -3.42 20.44
CA LYS A 7 -54.24 -3.48 21.88
C LYS A 7 -52.75 -3.55 22.15
N LYS A 8 -52.37 -3.06 23.32
CA LYS A 8 -51.02 -3.19 23.86
C LYS A 8 -50.68 -4.65 24.09
N ILE A 9 -49.43 -5.02 23.84
CA ILE A 9 -48.95 -6.39 24.00
C ILE A 9 -47.75 -6.43 24.94
N THR A 10 -47.67 -7.47 25.77
CA THR A 10 -46.50 -7.71 26.61
C THR A 10 -45.32 -8.23 25.79
N GLN A 11 -44.08 -7.96 26.23
CA GLN A 11 -42.88 -8.45 25.54
C GLN A 11 -42.88 -9.98 25.36
N ALA A 12 -43.29 -10.75 26.38
CA ALA A 12 -43.34 -12.22 26.30
C ALA A 12 -44.32 -12.71 25.22
N LYS A 13 -45.52 -12.12 25.17
CA LYS A 13 -46.54 -12.48 24.18
C LYS A 13 -46.14 -12.03 22.76
N PHE A 14 -45.46 -10.89 22.61
CA PHE A 14 -44.93 -10.47 21.33
C PHE A 14 -43.76 -11.35 20.86
N ALA A 15 -42.87 -11.76 21.78
CA ALA A 15 -41.77 -12.67 21.49
C ALA A 15 -42.29 -14.00 20.92
N GLN A 16 -43.31 -14.59 21.56
CA GLN A 16 -43.98 -15.78 21.07
C GLN A 16 -44.64 -15.57 19.70
N LEU A 17 -45.25 -14.40 19.48
CA LEU A 17 -45.93 -14.06 18.23
C LEU A 17 -44.97 -14.01 17.03
N VAL A 18 -43.80 -13.38 17.19
CA VAL A 18 -42.82 -13.20 16.10
C VAL A 18 -41.71 -14.26 16.08
N GLY A 19 -41.75 -15.23 17.00
CA GLY A 19 -40.82 -16.36 17.04
C GLY A 19 -39.41 -16.00 17.54
N ILE A 20 -39.28 -15.02 18.45
CA ILE A 20 -38.00 -14.67 19.08
C ILE A 20 -38.07 -14.83 20.61
N THR A 21 -36.95 -14.65 21.28
CA THR A 21 -36.90 -14.70 22.75
C THR A 21 -37.37 -13.38 23.37
N GLN A 22 -37.94 -13.41 24.57
CA GLN A 22 -38.33 -12.17 25.28
C GLN A 22 -37.13 -11.24 25.56
N PRO A 23 -35.92 -11.74 25.90
CA PRO A 23 -34.71 -10.91 25.95
C PRO A 23 -34.39 -10.20 24.63
N ALA A 24 -34.65 -10.84 23.48
CA ALA A 24 -34.46 -10.20 22.18
C ALA A 24 -35.46 -9.04 21.96
N VAL A 25 -36.71 -9.18 22.39
CA VAL A 25 -37.69 -8.06 22.39
C VAL A 25 -37.24 -6.93 23.31
N SER A 26 -36.72 -7.25 24.49
CA SER A 26 -36.15 -6.27 25.42
C SER A 26 -34.97 -5.52 24.79
N SER A 27 -34.07 -6.22 24.10
CA SER A 27 -32.97 -5.61 23.34
C SER A 27 -33.47 -4.67 22.22
N LEU A 28 -34.56 -5.03 21.53
CA LEU A 28 -35.16 -4.17 20.50
C LEU A 28 -35.78 -2.89 21.09
N LEU A 29 -36.37 -2.98 22.28
CA LEU A 29 -36.84 -1.80 23.03
C LEU A 29 -35.67 -0.92 23.48
N LEU A 30 -34.60 -1.51 24.02
CA LEU A 30 -33.39 -0.79 24.45
C LEU A 30 -32.71 -0.06 23.29
N ARG A 31 -32.69 -0.68 22.10
CA ARG A 31 -32.16 -0.07 20.86
C ARG A 31 -33.12 0.96 20.23
N GLY A 32 -34.29 1.19 20.82
CA GLY A 32 -35.29 2.13 20.31
C GLY A 32 -36.00 1.69 19.04
N VAL A 33 -35.81 0.44 18.59
CA VAL A 33 -36.50 -0.12 17.42
C VAL A 33 -37.99 -0.30 17.73
N LEU A 34 -38.32 -0.76 18.94
CA LEU A 34 -39.68 -0.83 19.45
C LEU A 34 -39.89 0.32 20.45
N ARG A 35 -41.12 0.84 20.53
CA ARG A 35 -41.50 1.86 21.51
C ARG A 35 -42.22 1.21 22.70
N SER A 36 -41.86 1.58 23.92
CA SER A 36 -42.55 1.08 25.11
C SER A 36 -44.04 1.46 25.08
N ASN A 37 -44.90 0.58 25.61
CA ASN A 37 -46.33 0.83 25.79
C ASN A 37 -47.13 1.03 24.48
N ASP A 38 -46.67 0.47 23.37
CA ASP A 38 -47.29 0.59 22.05
C ASP A 38 -48.21 -0.60 21.70
N THR A 39 -48.94 -0.50 20.60
CA THR A 39 -49.84 -1.54 20.11
C THR A 39 -49.08 -2.69 19.45
N CYS A 40 -49.71 -3.88 19.41
CA CYS A 40 -49.15 -5.05 18.75
C CYS A 40 -48.88 -4.78 17.26
N GLY A 41 -49.77 -4.06 16.57
CA GLY A 41 -49.60 -3.69 15.16
C GLY A 41 -48.38 -2.80 14.92
N ASN A 42 -48.19 -1.79 15.77
CA ASN A 42 -47.04 -0.87 15.66
C ASN A 42 -45.72 -1.61 15.90
N TRP A 43 -45.67 -2.50 16.89
CA TRP A 43 -44.48 -3.34 17.13
C TRP A 43 -44.18 -4.27 15.96
N LEU A 44 -45.20 -4.85 15.31
CA LEU A 44 -45.02 -5.70 14.14
C LEU A 44 -44.43 -4.91 12.96
N LEU A 45 -44.99 -3.74 12.65
CA LEU A 45 -44.50 -2.89 11.57
C LEU A 45 -43.06 -2.43 11.81
N ALA A 46 -42.76 -1.98 13.03
CA ALA A 46 -41.42 -1.57 13.42
C ALA A 46 -40.41 -2.72 13.32
N TYR A 47 -40.77 -3.91 13.82
CA TYR A 47 -39.94 -5.10 13.72
C TYR A 47 -39.68 -5.52 12.27
N CYS A 48 -40.73 -5.58 11.43
CA CYS A 48 -40.60 -5.88 10.01
C CYS A 48 -39.83 -4.81 9.24
N GLY A 49 -39.92 -3.54 9.64
CA GLY A 49 -39.08 -2.45 9.11
C GLY A 49 -37.60 -2.71 9.39
N ASN A 50 -37.26 -2.97 10.65
CA ASN A 50 -35.90 -3.26 11.08
C ASN A 50 -35.29 -4.50 10.38
N LEU A 51 -36.07 -5.57 10.18
CA LEU A 51 -35.60 -6.74 9.43
C LEU A 51 -35.31 -6.43 7.97
N ARG A 52 -36.15 -5.61 7.32
CA ARG A 52 -35.94 -5.18 5.92
C ARG A 52 -34.72 -4.29 5.79
N ASP A 53 -34.49 -3.38 6.74
CA ASP A 53 -33.31 -2.52 6.72
C ASP A 53 -32.02 -3.31 7.01
N GLY A 54 -32.07 -4.29 7.91
CA GLY A 54 -30.96 -5.22 8.13
C GLY A 54 -30.63 -6.05 6.89
N ALA A 55 -31.65 -6.64 6.25
CA ALA A 55 -31.48 -7.43 5.02
C ALA A 55 -30.99 -6.59 3.83
N ALA A 56 -31.38 -5.31 3.77
CA ALA A 56 -30.89 -4.36 2.77
C ALA A 56 -29.51 -3.77 3.10
N GLY A 57 -28.88 -4.17 4.22
CA GLY A 57 -27.59 -3.65 4.67
C GLY A 57 -27.62 -2.17 5.13
N ARG A 58 -28.81 -1.62 5.38
CA ARG A 58 -28.99 -0.22 5.82
C ARG A 58 -28.83 -0.04 7.32
N THR A 59 -28.91 -1.11 8.09
CA THR A 59 -28.56 -1.08 9.52
C THR A 59 -27.05 -1.12 9.68
N LYS A 60 -26.43 0.05 9.84
CA LYS A 60 -25.00 0.15 10.16
C LYS A 60 -24.80 -0.16 11.65
N THR A 61 -24.24 -1.33 11.93
CA THR A 61 -23.75 -1.68 13.28
C THR A 61 -22.37 -1.05 13.47
N ALA A 62 -21.92 -0.84 14.71
CA ALA A 62 -20.56 -0.37 15.00
C ALA A 62 -19.49 -1.24 14.31
N GLU A 63 -19.71 -2.55 14.26
CA GLU A 63 -18.84 -3.51 13.57
C GLU A 63 -18.81 -3.30 12.04
N SER A 64 -19.95 -3.01 11.38
CA SER A 64 -19.97 -2.77 9.94
C SER A 64 -19.30 -1.44 9.56
N LEU A 65 -19.40 -0.43 10.43
CA LEU A 65 -18.70 0.85 10.23
C LEU A 65 -17.17 0.67 10.29
N ASP A 66 -16.67 -0.12 11.24
CA ASP A 66 -15.24 -0.43 11.34
C ASP A 66 -14.75 -1.21 10.11
N LEU A 67 -15.53 -2.19 9.65
CA LEU A 67 -15.23 -2.96 8.45
C LEU A 67 -15.17 -2.09 7.18
N ASP A 68 -16.08 -1.13 7.04
CA ASP A 68 -16.07 -0.17 5.93
C ASP A 68 -14.84 0.74 5.97
N VAL A 69 -14.45 1.21 7.16
CA VAL A 69 -13.22 2.01 7.36
C VAL A 69 -11.98 1.21 6.97
N GLN A 70 -11.88 -0.04 7.42
CA GLN A 70 -10.72 -0.88 7.11
C GLN A 70 -10.66 -1.24 5.62
N ARG A 71 -11.80 -1.45 4.97
CA ARG A 71 -11.88 -1.64 3.51
C ARG A 71 -11.46 -0.39 2.75
N ALA A 72 -11.88 0.80 3.20
CA ALA A 72 -11.47 2.05 2.58
C ALA A 72 -9.95 2.26 2.68
N ARG A 73 -9.34 1.94 3.82
CA ARG A 73 -7.88 1.98 4.00
C ARG A 73 -7.16 1.00 3.07
N LEU A 74 -7.65 -0.23 2.97
CA LEU A 74 -7.09 -1.23 2.06
C LEU A 74 -7.19 -0.76 0.59
N ALA A 75 -8.33 -0.21 0.19
CA ALA A 75 -8.54 0.30 -1.16
C ALA A 75 -7.60 1.47 -1.48
N ALA A 76 -7.36 2.38 -0.53
CA ALA A 76 -6.40 3.47 -0.68
C ALA A 76 -4.97 2.93 -0.88
N ALA A 77 -4.53 2.00 -0.03
CA ALA A 77 -3.21 1.38 -0.16
C ALA A 77 -3.05 0.59 -1.48
N GLN A 78 -4.11 -0.04 -1.96
CA GLN A 78 -4.11 -0.72 -3.26
C GLN A 78 -4.03 0.26 -4.43
N ALA A 79 -4.71 1.40 -4.34
CA ALA A 79 -4.65 2.45 -5.36
C ALA A 79 -3.24 3.05 -5.46
N GLU A 80 -2.62 3.37 -4.32
CA GLU A 80 -1.25 3.87 -4.26
C GLU A 80 -0.24 2.88 -4.87
N ARG A 81 -0.38 1.59 -4.56
CA ARG A 81 0.47 0.56 -5.19
C ARG A 81 0.33 0.54 -6.72
N ILE A 82 -0.90 0.65 -7.22
CA ILE A 82 -1.17 0.67 -8.67
C ILE A 82 -0.59 1.93 -9.31
N GLU A 83 -0.65 3.07 -8.62
CA GLU A 83 -0.06 4.33 -9.07
C GLU A 83 1.46 4.21 -9.22
N LEU A 84 2.16 3.73 -8.19
CA LEU A 84 3.60 3.45 -8.24
C LEU A 84 3.96 2.46 -9.35
N ASP A 85 3.20 1.37 -9.49
CA ASP A 85 3.42 0.39 -10.57
C ASP A 85 3.24 1.02 -11.97
N ASN A 86 2.33 2.00 -12.11
CA ASN A 86 2.11 2.71 -13.37
C ASN A 86 3.25 3.69 -13.67
N GLU A 87 3.76 4.42 -12.67
CA GLU A 87 4.93 5.29 -12.80
C GLU A 87 6.17 4.49 -13.21
N VAL A 88 6.39 3.32 -12.60
CA VAL A 88 7.46 2.39 -13.00
C VAL A 88 7.29 1.96 -14.46
N LYS A 89 6.08 1.55 -14.87
CA LYS A 89 5.81 1.14 -16.25
C LYS A 89 5.96 2.27 -17.27
N ARG A 90 5.71 3.51 -16.86
CA ARG A 90 5.94 4.71 -17.69
C ARG A 90 7.41 5.11 -17.76
N GLY A 91 8.25 4.53 -16.91
CA GLY A 91 9.67 4.88 -16.80
C GLY A 91 9.91 6.17 -16.01
N GLU A 92 8.90 6.67 -15.30
CA GLU A 92 9.02 7.84 -14.41
C GLU A 92 9.69 7.45 -13.09
N LEU A 93 9.58 6.17 -12.68
CA LEU A 93 10.21 5.63 -11.48
C LEU A 93 11.06 4.39 -11.85
N ALA A 94 12.36 4.41 -11.53
CA ALA A 94 13.23 3.24 -11.70
C ALA A 94 13.47 2.57 -10.33
N PRO A 95 13.33 1.23 -10.20
CA PRO A 95 13.71 0.54 -8.99
C PRO A 95 15.20 0.78 -8.69
N ALA A 96 15.51 1.32 -7.50
CA ALA A 96 16.88 1.65 -7.10
C ALA A 96 17.84 0.46 -7.26
N LEU A 97 17.38 -0.75 -6.95
CA LEU A 97 18.16 -1.98 -7.13
C LEU A 97 18.57 -2.23 -8.59
N ILE A 98 17.70 -1.94 -9.56
CA ILE A 98 18.02 -2.12 -10.99
C ILE A 98 19.05 -1.07 -11.41
N MET A 99 18.90 0.17 -10.96
CA MET A 99 19.86 1.25 -11.21
C MET A 99 21.24 0.88 -10.66
N GLU A 100 21.31 0.39 -9.43
CA GLU A 100 22.55 -0.08 -8.79
C GLU A 100 23.20 -1.23 -9.59
N GLN A 101 22.42 -2.24 -9.99
CA GLN A 101 22.92 -3.36 -10.78
C GLN A 101 23.47 -2.93 -12.14
N VAL A 102 22.74 -2.05 -12.84
CA VAL A 102 23.16 -1.55 -14.16
C VAL A 102 24.43 -0.70 -14.01
N LEU A 103 24.48 0.18 -13.02
CA LEU A 103 25.64 1.05 -12.78
C LEU A 103 26.87 0.24 -12.36
N ALA A 104 26.72 -0.73 -11.46
CA ALA A 104 27.81 -1.64 -11.06
C ALA A 104 28.34 -2.45 -12.25
N ALA A 105 27.44 -2.99 -13.09
CA ALA A 105 27.83 -3.72 -14.29
C ALA A 105 28.52 -2.82 -15.34
N ALA A 106 28.05 -1.58 -15.51
CA ALA A 106 28.67 -0.60 -16.38
C ALA A 106 30.08 -0.22 -15.88
N GLY A 107 30.21 0.10 -14.59
CA GLY A 107 31.48 0.43 -13.95
C GLY A 107 32.51 -0.71 -14.07
N ALA A 108 32.09 -1.95 -13.86
CA ALA A 108 32.96 -3.12 -14.04
C ALA A 108 33.45 -3.26 -15.50
N LYS A 109 32.59 -3.02 -16.50
CA LYS A 109 32.98 -3.04 -17.91
C LYS A 109 33.96 -1.92 -18.25
N VAL A 110 33.73 -0.71 -17.74
CA VAL A 110 34.63 0.44 -17.93
C VAL A 110 35.99 0.14 -17.30
N ALA A 111 36.04 -0.35 -16.07
CA ALA A 111 37.28 -0.72 -15.39
C ALA A 111 38.08 -1.77 -16.17
N ALA A 112 37.41 -2.83 -16.66
CA ALA A 112 38.05 -3.86 -17.48
C ALA A 112 38.61 -3.30 -18.81
N ALA A 113 37.91 -2.36 -19.44
CA ALA A 113 38.36 -1.72 -20.66
C ALA A 113 39.60 -0.83 -20.40
N LEU A 114 39.62 -0.09 -19.29
CA LEU A 114 40.75 0.73 -18.87
C LEU A 114 41.97 -0.14 -18.54
N ASP A 115 41.80 -1.23 -17.79
CA ASP A 115 42.91 -2.14 -17.42
C ASP A 115 43.55 -2.84 -18.63
N ALA A 116 42.79 -3.02 -19.73
CA ALA A 116 43.27 -3.59 -20.98
C ALA A 116 44.06 -2.58 -21.85
N LEU A 117 43.84 -1.27 -21.66
CA LEU A 117 44.38 -0.22 -22.51
C LEU A 117 45.91 -0.25 -22.63
N PRO A 118 46.71 -0.43 -21.54
CA PRO A 118 48.16 -0.43 -21.63
C PRO A 118 48.71 -1.54 -22.54
N ALA A 119 48.11 -2.73 -22.50
CA ALA A 119 48.51 -3.85 -23.34
C ALA A 119 48.17 -3.60 -24.83
N VAL A 120 47.02 -3.00 -25.10
CA VAL A 120 46.61 -2.63 -26.46
C VAL A 120 47.54 -1.58 -27.04
N LEU A 121 47.91 -0.56 -26.26
CA LEU A 121 48.81 0.52 -26.68
C LEU A 121 50.22 0.01 -26.92
N LYS A 122 50.78 -0.80 -26.01
CA LYS A 122 52.12 -1.40 -26.19
C LYS A 122 52.22 -2.24 -27.47
N ARG A 123 51.15 -2.96 -27.83
CA ARG A 123 51.10 -3.74 -29.08
C ARG A 123 51.05 -2.87 -30.33
N ARG A 124 50.43 -1.68 -30.25
CA ARG A 124 50.24 -0.76 -31.39
C ARG A 124 51.36 0.26 -31.56
N LEU A 125 52.09 0.56 -30.49
CA LEU A 125 53.11 1.60 -30.44
C LEU A 125 54.44 0.95 -29.97
N PRO A 126 55.27 0.44 -30.89
CA PRO A 126 56.48 -0.31 -30.56
C PRO A 126 57.60 0.55 -29.92
N MET A 127 57.45 1.87 -29.91
CA MET A 127 58.36 2.80 -29.24
C MET A 127 58.07 3.01 -27.75
N LEU A 128 56.93 2.51 -27.24
CA LEU A 128 56.63 2.56 -25.81
C LEU A 128 57.60 1.70 -25.02
N THR A 129 58.26 2.29 -24.03
CA THR A 129 59.10 1.55 -23.09
C THR A 129 58.25 0.90 -21.99
N ASP A 130 58.82 -0.04 -21.25
CA ASP A 130 58.15 -0.64 -20.10
C ASP A 130 57.85 0.40 -19.01
N ALA A 131 58.71 1.41 -18.84
CA ALA A 131 58.50 2.50 -17.90
C ALA A 131 57.27 3.35 -18.25
N ASP A 132 57.04 3.63 -19.54
CA ASP A 132 55.86 4.38 -20.01
C ASP A 132 54.57 3.60 -19.72
N VAL A 133 54.61 2.28 -19.90
CA VAL A 133 53.48 1.37 -19.64
C VAL A 133 53.17 1.31 -18.15
N ASP A 134 54.20 1.28 -17.30
CA ASP A 134 54.02 1.30 -15.85
C ASP A 134 53.45 2.62 -15.35
N LEU A 135 53.87 3.76 -15.93
CA LEU A 135 53.30 5.06 -15.62
C LEU A 135 51.81 5.11 -15.98
N MET A 136 51.44 4.65 -17.19
CA MET A 136 50.04 4.57 -17.60
C MET A 136 49.19 3.70 -16.67
N ARG A 137 49.72 2.55 -16.22
CA ARG A 137 49.02 1.68 -15.26
C ARG A 137 48.76 2.39 -13.94
N ARG A 138 49.71 3.19 -13.43
CA ARG A 138 49.54 3.95 -12.20
C ARG A 138 48.46 5.02 -12.33
N GLU A 139 48.50 5.80 -13.41
CA GLU A 139 47.50 6.85 -13.66
C GLU A 139 46.08 6.25 -13.81
N LEU A 140 45.94 5.15 -14.55
CA LEU A 140 44.65 4.45 -14.69
C LEU A 140 44.14 3.90 -13.36
N ALA A 141 45.04 3.35 -12.53
CA ALA A 141 44.67 2.87 -11.20
C ALA A 141 44.24 4.02 -10.29
N GLN A 142 44.93 5.16 -10.33
CA GLN A 142 44.56 6.35 -9.59
C GLN A 142 43.17 6.87 -10.00
N ALA A 143 42.94 7.03 -11.32
CA ALA A 143 41.64 7.46 -11.84
C ALA A 143 40.50 6.52 -11.42
N ARG A 144 40.71 5.20 -11.50
CA ARG A 144 39.72 4.21 -11.05
C ARG A 144 39.45 4.32 -9.55
N ASN A 145 40.49 4.49 -8.74
CA ASN A 145 40.34 4.59 -7.29
C ASN A 145 39.57 5.86 -6.90
N THR A 146 39.82 6.99 -7.57
CA THR A 146 39.03 8.22 -7.39
C THR A 146 37.56 7.97 -7.70
N VAL A 147 37.25 7.36 -8.85
CA VAL A 147 35.86 7.07 -9.22
C VAL A 147 35.20 6.07 -8.26
N SER A 148 35.94 5.10 -7.73
CA SER A 148 35.41 4.15 -6.74
C SER A 148 35.18 4.75 -5.36
N ALA A 149 35.84 5.87 -5.05
CA ALA A 149 35.73 6.56 -3.77
C ALA A 149 34.61 7.61 -3.76
N LEU A 150 34.03 7.93 -4.94
CA LEU A 150 32.88 8.83 -5.05
C LEU A 150 31.75 8.36 -4.13
N SER A 151 31.33 9.27 -3.26
CA SER A 151 30.18 9.12 -2.39
C SER A 151 29.06 10.08 -2.81
N LEU A 152 27.87 9.88 -2.26
CA LEU A 152 26.75 10.80 -2.45
C LEU A 152 27.08 12.22 -1.98
N GLU A 153 27.86 12.34 -0.91
CA GLU A 153 28.27 13.62 -0.31
C GLU A 153 29.17 14.43 -1.26
N ASP A 154 30.00 13.74 -2.06
CA ASP A 154 30.84 14.39 -3.08
C ASP A 154 30.02 14.90 -4.29
N LEU A 155 28.90 14.24 -4.61
CA LEU A 155 28.03 14.63 -5.72
C LEU A 155 27.17 15.85 -5.36
N GLU A 156 26.71 15.93 -4.11
CA GLU A 156 25.94 17.08 -3.61
C GLU A 156 26.80 18.34 -3.52
N SER A 157 28.10 18.23 -3.23
CA SER A 157 29.02 19.37 -3.21
C SER A 157 29.32 19.96 -4.60
N ASP A 158 29.33 19.13 -5.64
CA ASP A 158 29.60 19.60 -7.01
C ASP A 158 28.41 20.37 -7.61
N GLU A 159 27.17 20.07 -7.21
CA GLU A 159 25.96 20.80 -7.65
C GLU A 159 25.83 22.21 -7.06
N GLU A 160 26.47 22.49 -5.92
CA GLU A 160 26.48 23.82 -5.28
C GLU A 160 27.55 24.77 -5.88
N GLU A 161 28.49 24.26 -6.69
CA GLU A 161 29.59 25.04 -7.28
C GLU A 161 29.35 25.50 -8.74
N GLU A 162 28.25 25.12 -9.40
CA GLU A 162 27.87 25.65 -10.73
C GLU A 162 27.02 26.95 -10.62
N PRO A 163 27.51 28.11 -11.13
CA PRO A 163 26.79 29.39 -11.12
C PRO A 163 25.73 29.55 -12.22
#